data_AF-A0A925LSZ4-F1
#
_entry.id   AF-A0A925LSZ4-F1
#
_cell.length_a   1.000
_cell.length_b   1.000
_cell.length_c   1.000
_cell.angle_alpha   90.00
_cell.angle_beta   90.00
_cell.angle_gamma   90.00
#
_symmetry.space_group_name_H-M   'P 1'
#
loop_
_entity.id
_entity.type
_entity.pdbx_description
1 polymer ?
#
loop_
_entity_poly.entity_id
_entity_poly.type
_entity_poly.pdbx_seq_one_letter_code
_entity_poly.pdbx_strand_id
1 'polypeptide(L)'
;MAEDWPWFLGPRHTGVSGEHELTLDWMEKTPPVLWKAPIGTGYSAPSVLGDRAVIHHREGNQEIVSCRNVGKGEEVWAYAYPTS
;
A
#
# COMPACT_ATOMS: atom_id res chain seq x y z
N MET A 1 11.57 7.21 11.02
CA MET A 1 10.39 7.39 10.13
C MET A 1 10.59 6.43 8.97
N ALA A 2 9.54 5.76 8.50
CA ALA A 2 9.63 4.81 7.39
C ALA A 2 10.07 5.52 6.11
N GLU A 3 10.69 4.77 5.20
CA GLU A 3 11.12 5.31 3.91
C GLU A 3 9.95 5.37 2.92
N ASP A 4 9.88 6.44 2.12
CA ASP A 4 8.90 6.54 1.05
C ASP A 4 9.16 5.50 -0.05
N TRP A 5 8.08 4.89 -0.55
CA TRP A 5 8.11 3.83 -1.57
C TRP A 5 7.28 4.20 -2.81
N PRO A 6 7.60 5.29 -3.53
CA PRO A 6 6.76 5.76 -4.62
C PRO A 6 6.89 4.94 -5.91
N TRP A 7 8.03 4.25 -6.09
CA TRP A 7 8.39 3.53 -7.32
C TRP A 7 8.32 2.02 -7.15
N PHE A 8 8.17 1.30 -8.27
CA PHE A 8 8.34 -0.15 -8.29
C PHE A 8 9.73 -0.53 -7.79
N LEU A 9 9.81 -1.49 -6.87
CA LEU A 9 11.03 -1.89 -6.16
C LEU A 9 11.65 -0.80 -5.27
N GLY A 10 10.91 0.26 -4.95
CA GLY A 10 11.29 1.26 -3.95
C GLY A 10 12.23 2.33 -4.46
N PRO A 11 12.68 3.25 -3.61
CA PRO A 11 13.45 4.44 -4.01
C PRO A 11 14.82 4.11 -4.62
N ARG A 12 15.33 2.91 -4.35
CA ARG A 12 16.59 2.38 -4.90
C ARG A 12 16.39 1.36 -6.02
N HIS A 13 15.14 1.01 -6.35
CA HIS A 13 14.78 0.02 -7.37
C HIS A 13 15.34 -1.40 -7.09
N THR A 14 15.58 -1.74 -5.81
CA THR A 14 16.15 -3.03 -5.39
C THR A 14 15.13 -3.96 -4.73
N GLY A 15 13.96 -3.46 -4.35
CA GLY A 15 12.97 -4.20 -3.57
C GLY A 15 13.37 -4.40 -2.10
N VAL A 16 14.38 -3.67 -1.62
CA VAL A 16 14.95 -3.83 -0.28
C VAL A 16 14.71 -2.57 0.56
N SER A 17 14.14 -2.77 1.75
CA SER A 17 13.95 -1.69 2.72
C SER A 17 15.26 -1.36 3.43
N GLY A 18 15.49 -0.07 3.68
CA GLY A 18 16.60 0.40 4.53
C GLY A 18 16.23 0.49 6.02
N GLU A 19 15.04 0.06 6.42
CA GLU A 19 14.61 0.09 7.81
C GLU A 19 15.37 -0.94 8.64
N HIS A 20 15.81 -0.50 9.82
CA HIS A 20 16.53 -1.32 10.79
C HIS A 20 15.76 -1.36 12.11
N GLU A 21 16.21 -2.21 13.04
CA GLU A 21 15.64 -2.31 14.40
C GLU A 21 14.16 -2.74 14.44
N LEU A 22 13.69 -3.40 13.39
CA LEU A 22 12.36 -3.99 13.33
C LEU A 22 12.27 -5.21 14.27
N THR A 23 11.20 -5.29 15.06
CA THR A 23 10.88 -6.51 15.81
C THR A 23 10.34 -7.54 14.83
N LEU A 24 11.15 -8.56 14.54
CA LEU A 24 10.81 -9.64 13.60
C LEU A 24 10.31 -10.91 14.33
N ASP A 25 10.34 -10.94 15.66
CA ASP A 25 9.73 -12.01 16.46
C ASP A 25 8.23 -11.77 16.63
N TRP A 26 7.48 -12.17 15.60
CA TRP A 26 6.03 -12.04 15.58
C TRP A 26 5.31 -13.15 16.34
N MET A 27 6.04 -14.17 16.82
CA MET A 27 5.49 -15.26 17.64
C MET A 27 5.22 -14.76 19.05
N GLU A 28 6.17 -14.00 19.63
CA GLU A 28 6.01 -13.43 20.97
C GLU A 28 5.44 -12.00 20.96
N LYS A 29 5.73 -11.22 19.90
CA LYS A 29 5.35 -9.80 19.80
C LYS A 29 4.76 -9.48 18.43
N THR A 30 3.56 -9.97 18.18
CA THR A 30 2.82 -9.65 16.97
C THR A 30 2.54 -8.13 16.90
N PRO A 31 2.90 -7.45 15.80
CA PRO A 31 2.58 -6.03 15.64
C PRO A 31 1.06 -5.82 15.59
N PRO A 32 0.52 -4.76 16.20
CA PRO A 32 -0.89 -4.47 16.12
C PRO A 32 -1.27 -4.12 14.67
N VAL A 33 -2.40 -4.64 14.22
CA VAL A 33 -3.00 -4.23 12.96
C VAL A 33 -3.59 -2.83 13.16
N LEU A 34 -3.05 -1.81 12.50
CA LEU A 34 -3.58 -0.45 12.58
C LEU A 34 -4.91 -0.31 11.84
N TRP A 35 -5.03 -0.91 10.66
CA TRP A 35 -6.27 -0.94 9.88
C TRP A 35 -6.22 -2.05 8.82
N LYS A 36 -7.40 -2.43 8.32
CA LYS A 36 -7.60 -3.29 7.15
C LYS A 36 -8.74 -2.71 6.34
N ALA A 37 -8.61 -2.73 5.01
CA ALA A 37 -9.65 -2.29 4.10
C ALA A 37 -9.91 -3.38 3.06
N PRO A 38 -11.18 -3.70 2.74
CA PRO A 38 -11.49 -4.48 1.57
C PRO A 38 -11.10 -3.68 0.31
N ILE A 39 -10.49 -4.36 -0.65
CA ILE A 39 -10.16 -3.82 -1.97
C ILE A 39 -10.58 -4.82 -3.04
N GLY A 40 -10.66 -4.37 -4.29
CA GLY A 40 -10.86 -5.23 -5.45
C GLY A 40 -9.71 -6.22 -5.70
N THR A 41 -9.77 -6.94 -6.80
CA THR A 41 -8.72 -7.89 -7.20
C THR A 41 -7.57 -7.17 -7.89
N GLY A 42 -6.34 -7.67 -7.76
CA GLY A 42 -5.19 -7.06 -8.43
C GLY A 42 -3.87 -7.71 -8.06
N TYR A 43 -2.83 -7.32 -8.81
CA TYR A 43 -1.46 -7.79 -8.61
C TYR A 43 -0.49 -6.62 -8.30
N SER A 44 -1.02 -5.41 -8.13
CA SER A 44 -0.19 -4.23 -7.88
C SER A 44 0.31 -4.20 -6.43
N ALA A 45 1.54 -3.76 -6.26
CA ALA A 45 2.04 -3.33 -4.96
C ALA A 45 1.56 -1.88 -4.70
N PRO A 46 1.30 -1.49 -3.45
CA PRO A 46 1.02 -0.10 -3.11
C PRO A 46 2.26 0.79 -3.36
N SER A 47 2.02 2.00 -3.86
CA SER A 47 3.02 3.09 -3.86
C SER A 47 2.75 4.01 -2.69
N VAL A 48 3.77 4.33 -1.88
CA VAL A 48 3.63 5.15 -0.67
C VAL A 48 4.50 6.40 -0.75
N LEU A 49 3.92 7.56 -0.47
CA LEU A 49 4.63 8.83 -0.35
C LEU A 49 4.00 9.65 0.78
N GLY A 50 4.75 9.90 1.84
CA GLY A 50 4.28 10.59 3.04
C GLY A 50 3.09 9.85 3.68
N ASP A 51 1.94 10.52 3.75
CA ASP A 51 0.71 9.96 4.35
C ASP A 51 -0.25 9.35 3.32
N ARG A 52 0.21 9.12 2.08
CA ARG A 52 -0.60 8.60 0.97
C ARG A 52 -0.11 7.24 0.51
N ALA A 53 -1.03 6.28 0.41
CA ALA A 53 -0.83 4.99 -0.22
C ALA A 53 -1.74 4.86 -1.44
N VAL A 54 -1.17 4.70 -2.63
CA VAL A 54 -1.90 4.55 -3.90
C VAL A 54 -1.86 3.10 -4.35
N ILE A 55 -3.00 2.54 -4.75
CA ILE A 55 -3.16 1.14 -5.14
C ILE A 55 -3.96 1.08 -6.44
N HIS A 56 -3.56 0.20 -7.35
CA HIS A 56 -4.33 -0.13 -8.54
C HIS A 56 -5.00 -1.50 -8.35
N HIS A 57 -6.33 -1.55 -8.44
CA HIS A 57 -7.12 -2.76 -8.28
C HIS A 57 -8.30 -2.75 -9.24
N ARG A 58 -9.00 -3.87 -9.34
CA ARG A 58 -10.12 -4.08 -10.25
C ARG A 58 -11.36 -4.52 -9.49
N GLU A 59 -12.50 -3.97 -9.85
CA GLU A 59 -13.81 -4.43 -9.38
C GLU A 59 -14.71 -4.67 -10.59
N GLY A 60 -15.08 -5.93 -10.83
CA GLY A 60 -15.86 -6.32 -12.00
C GLY A 60 -15.16 -5.94 -13.32
N ASN A 61 -15.77 -5.02 -14.06
CA ASN A 61 -15.26 -4.50 -15.33
C ASN A 61 -14.68 -3.07 -15.21
N GLN A 62 -14.18 -2.71 -14.02
CA GLN A 62 -13.54 -1.42 -13.79
C GLN A 62 -12.15 -1.61 -13.19
N GLU A 63 -11.15 -1.00 -13.83
CA GLU A 63 -9.85 -0.74 -13.21
C GLU A 63 -9.97 0.53 -12.37
N ILE A 64 -9.39 0.50 -11.17
CA ILE A 64 -9.52 1.53 -10.15
C ILE A 64 -8.12 1.87 -9.63
N VAL A 65 -7.76 3.16 -9.66
CA VAL A 65 -6.64 3.71 -8.92
C VAL A 65 -7.22 4.41 -7.70
N SER A 66 -6.93 3.92 -6.50
CA SER A 66 -7.40 4.51 -5.25
C SER A 66 -6.24 4.96 -4.37
N CYS A 67 -6.48 5.99 -3.57
CA CYS A 67 -5.53 6.52 -2.61
C CYS A 67 -6.11 6.48 -1.21
N ARG A 68 -5.32 6.03 -0.25
CA ARG A 68 -5.68 5.93 1.17
C ARG A 68 -4.71 6.68 2.06
N ASN A 69 -5.18 7.12 3.21
CA ASN A 69 -4.33 7.65 4.26
C ASN A 69 -3.57 6.49 4.95
N VAL A 70 -2.25 6.56 5.04
CA VAL A 70 -1.41 5.48 5.61
C VAL A 70 -1.68 5.25 7.10
N GLY A 71 -2.00 6.29 7.87
CA GLY A 71 -2.22 6.19 9.31
C GLY A 71 -3.58 5.59 9.69
N LYS A 72 -4.61 5.86 8.89
CA LYS A 72 -6.00 5.50 9.21
C LYS A 72 -6.63 4.46 8.28
N GLY A 73 -6.10 4.27 7.07
CA GLY A 73 -6.66 3.39 6.04
C GLY A 73 -7.88 3.97 5.30
N GLU A 74 -8.30 5.18 5.65
CA GLU A 74 -9.42 5.89 5.02
C GLU A 74 -9.11 6.21 3.55
N GLU A 75 -10.09 6.03 2.66
CA GLU A 75 -9.96 6.44 1.26
C GLU A 75 -9.98 7.98 1.16
N VAL A 76 -9.01 8.51 0.43
CA VAL A 76 -8.85 9.95 0.16
C VAL A 76 -9.48 10.29 -1.19
N TRP A 77 -9.24 9.45 -2.20
CA TRP A 77 -9.83 9.57 -3.53
C TRP A 77 -9.75 8.23 -4.27
N ALA A 78 -10.57 8.08 -5.31
CA ALA A 78 -10.50 6.99 -6.26
C ALA A 78 -10.83 7.48 -7.67
N TYR A 79 -10.19 6.87 -8.67
CA TYR A 79 -10.47 7.07 -10.07
C TYR A 79 -10.69 5.71 -10.73
N ALA A 80 -11.84 5.54 -11.39
CA ALA A 80 -12.26 4.28 -11.99
C ALA A 80 -12.46 4.44 -13.51
N TYR A 81 -12.05 3.43 -14.28
CA TYR A 81 -12.25 3.38 -15.73
C TYR A 81 -12.59 1.96 -16.21
N PRO A 82 -13.36 1.81 -17.31
CA PRO A 82 -13.76 0.50 -17.80
C PRO A 82 -12.57 -0.37 -18.26
N THR A 83 -12.70 -1.67 -18.06
CA THR A 83 -11.81 -2.68 -18.63
C THR A 83 -12.28 -3.02 -20.05
N SER A 84 -11.34 -3.25 -20.97
CA SER A 84 -11.62 -3.70 -22.34
C SER A 84 -12.25 -5.10 -22.41
#